data_AF-A0A511D7Y7-F1
#
_entry.id   AF-A0A511D7Y7-F1
#
_cell.length_a   1.000
_cell.length_b   1.000
_cell.length_c   1.000
_cell.angle_alpha   90.00
_cell.angle_beta   90.00
_cell.angle_gamma   90.00
#
_symmetry.space_group_name_H-M   'P 1'
#
loop_
_entity.id
_entity.type
_entity.pdbx_description
1 polymer ?
#
loop_
_entity_poly.entity_id
_entity_poly.type
_entity_poly.pdbx_seq_one_letter_code
_entity_poly.pdbx_strand_id
1 'polypeptide(L)'
;MPTGEQGMASGRLSREQVLDELGFLATVEHALVVEYLSVCCALGHDLEAEEGGATTRQGRAAAAAASVLAQGEMFHLKGVNRGLVDAGRSAQPGRAGSIASNSVAEITLGPPGPAQLERIIECGEGIASAADERYARLRTAVTSHPVFEGELLDELRAVIVDDGPTHAAAFAALRDSLRDLAPADFLRATRREASDAFERRLLHVSDRYYGLVLAALQERFGQQDFVTAGSFRSFAVSAMEGLDEINRALVQRGLLPPFTIA
;
A
#
# COMPACT_ATOMS: atom_id res chain seq x y z
N MET A 1 -16.85 14.56 49.12
CA MET A 1 -16.67 13.75 47.91
C MET A 1 -16.46 14.70 46.74
N PRO A 2 -15.22 14.95 46.30
CA PRO A 2 -14.97 15.65 45.05
C PRO A 2 -14.74 14.65 43.92
N THR A 3 -15.48 14.88 42.85
CA THR A 3 -15.37 14.30 41.51
C THR A 3 -13.96 14.44 40.96
N GLY A 4 -13.33 13.30 40.68
CA GLY A 4 -12.07 13.24 39.95
C GLY A 4 -12.30 13.57 38.49
N GLU A 5 -11.97 14.79 38.10
CA GLU A 5 -11.66 15.14 36.71
C GLU A 5 -10.38 14.38 36.31
N GLN A 6 -10.55 13.21 35.70
CA GLN A 6 -9.51 12.64 34.85
C GLN A 6 -9.44 13.52 33.60
N GLY A 7 -8.56 14.52 33.65
CA GLY A 7 -8.15 15.27 32.48
C GLY A 7 -7.66 14.30 31.42
N MET A 8 -8.41 14.18 30.33
CA MET A 8 -7.90 13.66 29.07
C MET A 8 -6.87 14.65 28.54
N ALA A 9 -5.63 14.52 29.02
CA ALA A 9 -4.51 15.22 28.44
C ALA A 9 -4.35 14.70 27.00
N SER A 10 -4.84 15.50 26.04
CA SER A 10 -4.53 15.41 24.62
C SER A 10 -3.03 15.70 24.42
N GLY A 11 -2.19 14.78 24.90
CA GLY A 11 -0.74 14.93 25.01
C GLY A 11 -0.10 14.98 23.64
N ARG A 12 0.70 16.01 23.39
CA ARG A 12 1.56 16.12 22.21
C ARG A 12 2.46 14.89 22.11
N LEU A 13 2.56 14.30 20.92
CA LEU A 13 3.48 13.18 20.66
C LEU A 13 4.93 13.64 20.85
N SER A 14 5.74 12.81 21.49
CA SER A 14 7.20 12.97 21.56
C SER A 14 7.87 12.61 20.23
N ARG A 15 9.16 12.96 20.07
CA ARG A 15 9.96 12.56 18.90
C ARG A 15 9.89 11.07 18.62
N GLU A 16 10.16 10.26 19.64
CA GLU A 16 10.16 8.80 19.48
C GLU A 16 8.77 8.27 19.14
N GLN A 17 7.71 8.82 19.74
CA GLN A 17 6.34 8.43 19.38
C GLN A 17 5.99 8.78 17.93
N VAL A 18 6.48 9.89 17.40
CA VAL A 18 6.32 10.24 15.98
C VAL A 18 7.10 9.27 15.10
N LEU A 19 8.35 8.96 15.44
CA LEU A 19 9.17 8.03 14.66
C LEU A 19 8.64 6.59 14.70
N ASP A 20 8.08 6.15 15.83
CA ASP A 20 7.43 4.86 15.97
C ASP A 20 6.14 4.80 15.12
N GLU A 21 5.33 5.86 15.14
CA GLU A 21 4.14 5.96 14.29
C GLU A 21 4.50 6.03 12.81
N LEU A 22 5.57 6.72 12.41
CA LEU A 22 6.10 6.70 11.04
C LEU A 22 6.60 5.32 10.64
N GLY A 23 7.27 4.61 11.56
CA GLY A 23 7.71 3.24 11.36
C GLY A 23 6.53 2.31 11.08
N PHE A 24 5.47 2.42 11.88
CA PHE A 24 4.24 1.68 11.64
C PHE A 24 3.56 2.10 10.34
N LEU A 25 3.47 3.40 10.06
CA LEU A 25 2.84 3.92 8.86
C LEU A 25 3.53 3.40 7.59
N ALA A 26 4.86 3.34 7.54
CA ALA A 26 5.57 2.70 6.43
C ALA A 26 5.09 1.27 6.15
N THR A 27 4.82 0.49 7.20
CA THR A 27 4.28 -0.88 7.04
C THR A 27 2.82 -0.90 6.57
N VAL A 28 2.04 0.14 6.89
CA VAL A 28 0.67 0.36 6.39
C VAL A 28 0.68 0.80 4.93
N GLU A 29 1.54 1.73 4.53
CA GLU A 29 1.71 2.14 3.13
C GLU A 29 2.02 0.94 2.25
N HIS A 30 2.92 0.07 2.70
CA HIS A 30 3.20 -1.16 1.97
C HIS A 30 1.98 -2.09 1.89
N ALA A 31 1.18 -2.19 2.95
CA ALA A 31 -0.07 -2.94 2.88
C ALA A 31 -1.03 -2.34 1.84
N LEU A 32 -1.20 -1.02 1.84
CA LEU A 32 -2.01 -0.29 0.86
C LEU A 32 -1.51 -0.48 -0.58
N VAL A 33 -0.19 -0.46 -0.82
CA VAL A 33 0.40 -0.83 -2.11
C VAL A 33 -0.10 -2.21 -2.54
N VAL A 34 -0.04 -3.22 -1.67
CA VAL A 34 -0.46 -4.58 -2.00
C VAL A 34 -1.97 -4.68 -2.24
N GLU A 35 -2.78 -3.97 -1.45
CA GLU A 35 -4.23 -3.92 -1.65
C GLU A 35 -4.56 -3.32 -3.03
N TYR A 36 -3.96 -2.18 -3.38
CA TYR A 36 -4.21 -1.55 -4.68
C TYR A 36 -3.65 -2.36 -5.85
N LEU A 37 -2.48 -2.98 -5.72
CA LEU A 37 -1.97 -3.91 -6.74
C LEU A 37 -2.88 -5.12 -6.90
N SER A 38 -3.47 -5.62 -5.81
CA SER A 38 -4.46 -6.70 -5.86
C SER A 38 -5.72 -6.26 -6.61
N VAL A 39 -6.20 -5.03 -6.38
CA VAL A 39 -7.30 -4.43 -7.16
C VAL A 39 -6.91 -4.28 -8.63
N CYS A 40 -5.71 -3.77 -8.94
CA CYS A 40 -5.22 -3.65 -10.33
C CYS A 40 -5.24 -4.99 -11.06
N CYS A 41 -4.73 -6.04 -10.41
CA CYS A 41 -4.73 -7.40 -10.92
C CYS A 41 -6.16 -7.93 -11.09
N ALA A 42 -7.03 -7.70 -10.10
CA ALA A 42 -8.43 -8.10 -10.17
C ALA A 42 -9.15 -7.45 -11.35
N LEU A 43 -8.83 -6.20 -11.68
CA LEU A 43 -9.40 -5.46 -12.81
C LEU A 43 -8.72 -5.75 -14.16
N GLY A 44 -7.61 -6.50 -14.16
CA GLY A 44 -6.84 -6.81 -15.37
C GLY A 44 -6.23 -5.57 -16.03
N HIS A 45 -5.66 -4.65 -15.24
CA HIS A 45 -5.14 -3.37 -15.73
C HIS A 45 -4.17 -3.50 -16.91
N ASP A 46 -3.23 -4.45 -16.85
CA ASP A 46 -2.19 -4.63 -17.86
C ASP A 46 -2.58 -5.61 -18.97
N LEU A 47 -3.85 -5.96 -19.08
CA LEU A 47 -4.35 -6.88 -20.10
C LEU A 47 -5.13 -6.13 -21.17
N GLU A 48 -4.85 -6.50 -22.42
CA GLU A 48 -5.71 -6.13 -23.53
C GLU A 48 -7.04 -6.88 -23.46
N ALA A 49 -8.05 -6.40 -24.18
CA ALA A 49 -9.38 -7.02 -24.15
C ALA A 49 -9.34 -8.51 -24.58
N GLU A 50 -8.54 -8.86 -25.59
CA GLU A 50 -8.32 -10.25 -26.02
C GLU A 50 -7.61 -11.14 -24.98
N GLU A 51 -6.88 -10.54 -24.04
CA GLU A 51 -6.14 -11.26 -23.00
C GLU A 51 -6.95 -11.41 -21.70
N GLY A 52 -8.18 -10.90 -21.69
CA GLY A 52 -9.03 -10.89 -20.52
C GLY A 52 -9.01 -9.56 -19.76
N GLY A 53 -8.56 -8.46 -20.35
CA GLY A 53 -8.65 -7.11 -19.78
C GLY A 53 -10.06 -6.53 -19.79
N ALA A 54 -10.23 -5.32 -19.23
CA ALA A 54 -11.52 -4.64 -19.17
C ALA A 54 -12.06 -4.29 -20.57
N THR A 55 -13.26 -4.76 -20.89
CA THR A 55 -13.89 -4.58 -22.22
C THR A 55 -14.64 -3.26 -22.33
N THR A 56 -15.13 -2.72 -21.22
CA THR A 56 -15.81 -1.42 -21.17
C THR A 56 -14.83 -0.27 -20.94
N ARG A 57 -15.18 0.94 -21.42
CA ARG A 57 -14.39 2.16 -21.16
C ARG A 57 -14.29 2.45 -19.65
N GLN A 58 -15.39 2.24 -18.93
CA GLN A 58 -15.48 2.46 -17.49
C GLN A 58 -14.58 1.49 -16.72
N GLY A 59 -14.59 0.20 -17.06
CA GLY A 59 -13.69 -0.79 -16.45
C GLY A 59 -12.21 -0.47 -16.69
N ARG A 60 -11.83 -0.06 -17.91
CA ARG A 60 -10.44 0.37 -18.20
C ARG A 60 -10.02 1.60 -17.39
N ALA A 61 -10.93 2.57 -17.25
CA ALA A 61 -10.67 3.77 -16.45
C ALA A 61 -10.50 3.43 -14.97
N ALA A 62 -11.32 2.54 -14.42
CA ALA A 62 -11.19 2.07 -13.04
C ALA A 62 -9.89 1.30 -12.81
N ALA A 63 -9.49 0.44 -13.75
CA ALA A 63 -8.22 -0.29 -13.68
C ALA A 63 -7.02 0.67 -13.69
N ALA A 64 -7.04 1.69 -14.57
CA ALA A 64 -6.02 2.73 -14.60
C ALA A 64 -5.99 3.57 -13.31
N ALA A 65 -7.16 3.91 -12.76
CA ALA A 65 -7.24 4.62 -11.48
C ALA A 65 -6.61 3.80 -10.34
N ALA A 66 -6.92 2.50 -10.25
CA ALA A 66 -6.30 1.62 -9.25
C ALA A 66 -4.77 1.59 -9.38
N SER A 67 -4.23 1.57 -10.60
CA SER A 67 -2.78 1.59 -10.86
C SER A 67 -2.13 2.89 -10.41
N VAL A 68 -2.79 4.02 -10.67
CA VAL A 68 -2.34 5.33 -10.17
C VAL A 68 -2.33 5.38 -8.64
N LEU A 69 -3.34 4.80 -7.98
CA LEU A 69 -3.37 4.69 -6.51
C LEU A 69 -2.20 3.85 -6.00
N ALA A 70 -1.98 2.66 -6.56
CA ALA A 70 -0.85 1.80 -6.17
C ALA A 70 0.50 2.52 -6.29
N GLN A 71 0.71 3.29 -7.36
CA GLN A 71 1.92 4.10 -7.55
C GLN A 71 2.02 5.22 -6.51
N GLY A 72 0.91 5.90 -6.19
CA GLY A 72 0.83 6.89 -5.12
C GLY A 72 1.32 6.34 -3.78
N GLU A 73 0.82 5.17 -3.37
CA GLU A 73 1.25 4.50 -2.14
C GLU A 73 2.73 4.08 -2.18
N MET A 74 3.27 3.70 -3.35
CA MET A 74 4.71 3.44 -3.49
C MET A 74 5.54 4.71 -3.24
N PHE A 75 5.04 5.88 -3.65
CA PHE A 75 5.68 7.16 -3.35
C PHE A 75 5.58 7.50 -1.85
N HIS A 76 4.43 7.29 -1.22
CA HIS A 76 4.28 7.45 0.23
C HIS A 76 5.22 6.52 0.99
N LEU A 77 5.21 5.23 0.68
CA LEU A 77 6.10 4.23 1.27
C LEU A 77 7.56 4.67 1.17
N LYS A 78 8.00 5.11 -0.02
CA LYS A 78 9.35 5.64 -0.23
C LYS A 78 9.61 6.87 0.63
N GLY A 79 8.68 7.80 0.66
CA GLY A 79 8.78 9.05 1.42
C GLY A 79 8.92 8.82 2.92
N VAL A 80 8.03 8.02 3.51
CA VAL A 80 8.07 7.67 4.93
C VAL A 80 9.37 6.94 5.29
N ASN A 81 9.78 5.96 4.48
CA ASN A 81 11.03 5.23 4.71
C ASN A 81 12.28 6.11 4.64
N ARG A 82 12.30 7.06 3.70
CA ARG A 82 13.39 8.02 3.61
C ARG A 82 13.44 8.94 4.83
N GLY A 83 12.28 9.46 5.25
CA GLY A 83 12.19 10.25 6.49
C GLY A 83 12.63 9.48 7.74
N LEU A 84 12.37 8.17 7.81
CA LEU A 84 12.88 7.31 8.90
C LEU A 84 14.42 7.20 8.86
N VAL A 85 14.99 6.93 7.68
CA VAL A 85 16.45 6.82 7.50
C VAL A 85 17.15 8.12 7.86
N ASP A 86 16.63 9.25 7.38
CA ASP A 86 17.21 10.57 7.64
C ASP A 86 17.06 10.97 9.12
N ALA A 87 16.04 10.45 9.82
CA ALA A 87 15.91 10.57 11.27
C ALA A 87 16.80 9.61 12.08
N GLY A 88 17.61 8.77 11.42
CA GLY A 88 18.51 7.79 12.03
C GLY A 88 17.86 6.46 12.42
N ARG A 89 16.65 6.17 11.91
CA ARG A 89 15.95 4.89 12.12
C ARG A 89 16.17 3.98 10.91
N SER A 90 16.01 2.67 11.12
CA SER A 90 15.98 1.73 9.99
C SER A 90 14.67 1.87 9.22
N ALA A 91 14.76 1.82 7.90
CA ALA A 91 13.60 1.67 7.03
C ALA A 91 12.78 0.43 7.41
N GLN A 92 11.48 0.52 7.20
CA GLN A 92 10.45 -0.48 7.45
C GLN A 92 9.74 -0.86 6.13
N PRO A 93 10.40 -1.56 5.19
CA PRO A 93 9.76 -2.04 3.96
C PRO A 93 8.87 -3.27 4.19
N GLY A 94 8.79 -3.77 5.44
CA GLY A 94 7.86 -4.83 5.81
C GLY A 94 6.40 -4.42 5.65
N ARG A 95 5.48 -5.35 5.88
CA ARG A 95 4.04 -5.12 5.69
C ARG A 95 3.26 -5.30 6.98
N ALA A 96 2.36 -4.37 7.27
CA ALA A 96 1.45 -4.49 8.41
C ALA A 96 0.46 -5.64 8.16
N GLY A 97 0.20 -6.44 9.20
CA GLY A 97 -0.83 -7.49 9.17
C GLY A 97 -2.22 -6.98 9.58
N SER A 98 -2.30 -5.82 10.23
CA SER A 98 -3.55 -5.16 10.59
C SER A 98 -3.38 -3.67 10.79
N ILE A 99 -4.49 -2.93 10.72
CA ILE A 99 -4.58 -1.53 11.08
C ILE A 99 -5.81 -1.29 11.95
N ALA A 100 -5.67 -0.44 12.96
CA ALA A 100 -6.77 0.09 13.74
C ALA A 100 -6.60 1.61 13.90
N SER A 101 -7.69 2.32 14.12
CA SER A 101 -7.68 3.74 14.48
C SER A 101 -8.66 4.01 15.63
N ASN A 102 -8.89 5.28 15.96
CA ASN A 102 -9.85 5.61 17.01
C ASN A 102 -11.30 5.38 16.56
N SER A 103 -11.59 5.56 15.27
CA SER A 103 -12.93 5.37 14.70
C SER A 103 -13.11 4.03 13.99
N VAL A 104 -12.01 3.36 13.63
CA VAL A 104 -12.02 2.10 12.87
C VAL A 104 -11.51 0.97 13.76
N ALA A 105 -12.34 -0.06 13.96
CA ALA A 105 -11.95 -1.29 14.62
C ALA A 105 -10.80 -1.98 13.86
N GLU A 106 -10.11 -2.93 14.48
CA GLU A 106 -8.99 -3.61 13.82
C GLU A 106 -9.42 -4.29 12.52
N ILE A 107 -8.76 -3.90 11.41
CA ILE A 107 -8.91 -4.48 10.08
C ILE A 107 -7.66 -5.29 9.78
N THR A 108 -7.84 -6.57 9.43
CA THR A 108 -6.75 -7.41 8.90
C THR A 108 -6.34 -6.91 7.53
N LEU A 109 -5.05 -6.67 7.36
CA LEU A 109 -4.42 -6.26 6.11
C LEU A 109 -3.84 -7.49 5.42
N GLY A 110 -4.08 -7.61 4.12
CA GLY A 110 -3.61 -8.73 3.36
C GLY A 110 -4.54 -9.06 2.20
N PRO A 111 -4.03 -9.86 1.25
CA PRO A 111 -4.69 -10.07 -0.02
C PRO A 111 -6.16 -10.50 0.19
N PRO A 112 -7.14 -9.80 -0.42
CA PRO A 112 -8.55 -10.07 -0.18
C PRO A 112 -8.90 -11.50 -0.58
N GLY A 113 -9.60 -12.20 0.32
CA GLY A 113 -10.19 -13.50 0.05
C GLY A 113 -11.36 -13.42 -0.94
N PRO A 114 -11.90 -14.57 -1.43
CA PRO A 114 -12.96 -14.58 -2.43
C PRO A 114 -14.23 -13.79 -2.05
N ALA A 115 -14.67 -13.88 -0.78
CA ALA A 115 -15.80 -13.11 -0.27
C ALA A 115 -15.46 -11.62 0.00
N GLN A 116 -14.16 -11.28 0.03
CA GLN A 116 -13.67 -9.92 0.12
C GLN A 116 -13.41 -9.30 -1.25
N LEU A 117 -13.51 -10.02 -2.38
CA LEU A 117 -13.36 -9.40 -3.71
C LEU A 117 -14.57 -8.54 -4.07
N GLU A 118 -15.77 -8.97 -3.69
CA GLU A 118 -16.99 -8.14 -3.80
C GLU A 118 -16.99 -7.01 -2.77
N ARG A 119 -16.25 -7.17 -1.66
CA ARG A 119 -16.05 -6.16 -0.61
C ARG A 119 -14.69 -5.49 -0.65
N ILE A 120 -13.92 -5.64 -1.74
CA ILE A 120 -12.54 -5.14 -1.82
C ILE A 120 -12.57 -3.61 -1.71
N ILE A 121 -13.68 -3.08 -2.22
CA ILE A 121 -14.07 -1.71 -2.17
C ILE A 121 -14.47 -1.28 -0.74
N GLU A 122 -15.31 -2.05 -0.06
CA GLU A 122 -15.77 -1.72 1.31
C GLU A 122 -14.64 -1.83 2.35
N CYS A 123 -13.78 -2.85 2.22
CA CYS A 123 -12.62 -3.06 3.08
C CYS A 123 -11.58 -1.95 2.86
N GLY A 124 -11.37 -1.56 1.59
CA GLY A 124 -10.46 -0.49 1.23
C GLY A 124 -10.83 0.86 1.82
N GLU A 125 -12.12 1.21 1.92
CA GLU A 125 -12.56 2.46 2.57
C GLU A 125 -12.23 2.50 4.07
N GLY A 126 -12.40 1.37 4.78
CA GLY A 126 -12.03 1.27 6.19
C GLY A 126 -10.53 1.41 6.41
N ILE A 127 -9.73 0.72 5.59
CA ILE A 127 -8.26 0.79 5.65
C ILE A 127 -7.79 2.21 5.34
N ALA A 128 -8.31 2.81 4.26
CA ALA A 128 -7.97 4.15 3.82
C ALA A 128 -8.34 5.20 4.88
N SER A 129 -9.52 5.08 5.50
CA SER A 129 -9.94 5.97 6.60
C SER A 129 -9.04 5.81 7.83
N ALA A 130 -8.67 4.59 8.18
CA ALA A 130 -7.76 4.33 9.29
C ALA A 130 -6.36 4.89 9.02
N ALA A 131 -5.87 4.83 7.78
CA ALA A 131 -4.60 5.45 7.36
C ALA A 131 -4.68 6.98 7.43
N ASP A 132 -5.73 7.59 6.87
CA ASP A 132 -5.94 9.04 6.90
C ASP A 132 -5.98 9.59 8.34
N GLU A 133 -6.61 8.88 9.28
CA GLU A 133 -6.58 9.26 10.70
C GLU A 133 -5.18 9.25 11.31
N ARG A 134 -4.35 8.28 10.92
CA ARG A 134 -2.95 8.22 11.38
C ARG A 134 -2.14 9.38 10.82
N TYR A 135 -2.30 9.69 9.55
CA TYR A 135 -1.73 10.90 8.94
C TYR A 135 -2.20 12.17 9.64
N ALA A 136 -3.48 12.30 9.98
CA ALA A 136 -4.01 13.47 10.68
C ALA A 136 -3.37 13.67 12.06
N ARG A 137 -3.12 12.58 12.80
CA ARG A 137 -2.40 12.62 14.09
C ARG A 137 -0.95 13.08 13.90
N LEU A 138 -0.26 12.55 12.88
CA LEU A 138 1.12 12.92 12.56
C LEU A 138 1.25 14.34 12.06
N ARG A 139 0.33 14.82 11.21
CA ARG A 139 0.31 16.19 10.67
C ARG A 139 0.39 17.21 11.79
N THR A 140 -0.39 17.02 12.86
CA THR A 140 -0.37 17.90 14.03
C THR A 140 1.01 17.89 14.67
N ALA A 141 1.61 16.71 14.88
CA ALA A 141 2.92 16.58 15.52
C ALA A 141 4.07 17.17 14.68
N VAL A 142 4.07 16.92 13.37
CA VAL A 142 5.10 17.40 12.42
C VAL A 142 5.02 18.91 12.18
N THR A 143 3.82 19.51 12.21
CA THR A 143 3.65 20.96 11.95
C THR A 143 3.81 21.85 13.18
N SER A 144 3.67 21.30 14.40
CA SER A 144 3.62 22.10 15.63
C SER A 144 4.78 21.87 16.61
N HIS A 145 5.71 20.96 16.30
CA HIS A 145 6.82 20.63 17.18
C HIS A 145 8.19 20.86 16.50
N PRO A 146 9.18 21.48 17.18
CA PRO A 146 10.56 21.59 16.67
C PRO A 146 11.33 20.24 16.75
N VAL A 147 10.64 19.10 16.67
CA VAL A 147 11.31 17.79 16.69
C VAL A 147 12.14 17.57 15.43
N PHE A 148 11.63 18.07 14.30
CA PHE A 148 12.24 17.94 12.99
C PHE A 148 12.63 19.33 12.50
N GLU A 149 13.83 19.44 11.95
CA GLU A 149 14.38 20.70 11.42
C GLU A 149 15.06 20.44 10.07
N GLY A 150 15.18 21.49 9.25
CA GLY A 150 15.88 21.43 7.97
C GLY A 150 15.22 20.47 6.97
N GLU A 151 16.06 19.80 6.18
CA GLU A 151 15.63 18.94 5.07
C GLU A 151 14.70 17.81 5.53
N LEU A 152 14.92 17.25 6.73
CA LEU A 152 14.07 16.19 7.28
C LEU A 152 12.63 16.68 7.54
N LEU A 153 12.45 17.93 8.00
CA LEU A 153 11.11 18.49 8.17
C LEU A 153 10.43 18.72 6.82
N ASP A 154 11.17 19.18 5.82
CA ASP A 154 10.62 19.43 4.48
C ASP A 154 10.19 18.13 3.80
N GLU A 155 11.00 17.06 3.90
CA GLU A 155 10.66 15.74 3.39
C GLU A 155 9.43 15.14 4.10
N LEU A 156 9.37 15.19 5.43
CA LEU A 156 8.22 14.70 6.19
C LEU A 156 6.95 15.53 5.91
N ARG A 157 7.08 16.85 5.71
CA ARG A 157 5.93 17.70 5.37
C ARG A 157 5.34 17.35 4.01
N ALA A 158 6.17 17.16 2.98
CA ALA A 158 5.69 16.78 1.67
C ALA A 158 4.84 15.49 1.73
N VAL A 159 5.34 14.48 2.44
CA VAL A 159 4.66 13.17 2.52
C VAL A 159 3.42 13.20 3.42
N ILE A 160 3.51 13.83 4.60
CA ILE A 160 2.48 13.71 5.64
C ILE A 160 1.41 14.80 5.53
N VAL A 161 1.79 16.00 5.10
CA VAL A 161 0.93 17.19 5.15
C VAL A 161 0.29 17.45 3.80
N ASP A 162 1.07 17.33 2.73
CA ASP A 162 0.63 17.71 1.38
C ASP A 162 -0.08 16.52 0.69
N ASP A 163 0.46 15.30 0.80
CA ASP A 163 -0.07 14.13 0.10
C ASP A 163 -0.87 13.14 1.00
N GLY A 164 -0.58 13.09 2.31
CA GLY A 164 -1.02 12.02 3.23
C GLY A 164 -2.52 11.81 3.54
N PRO A 165 -3.44 12.80 3.51
CA PRO A 165 -4.82 12.57 3.97
C PRO A 165 -5.84 12.43 2.82
N THR A 166 -5.51 11.68 1.77
CA THR A 166 -6.39 11.56 0.59
C THR A 166 -6.82 10.13 0.25
N HIS A 167 -6.42 9.14 1.05
CA HIS A 167 -6.66 7.73 0.74
C HIS A 167 -8.16 7.44 0.64
N ALA A 168 -8.96 7.87 1.63
CA ALA A 168 -10.38 7.56 1.66
C ALA A 168 -11.14 8.22 0.50
N ALA A 169 -10.79 9.46 0.16
CA ALA A 169 -11.38 10.18 -0.96
C ALA A 169 -11.02 9.54 -2.30
N ALA A 170 -9.77 9.15 -2.47
CA ALA A 170 -9.27 8.51 -3.68
C ALA A 170 -9.90 7.12 -3.88
N PHE A 171 -10.05 6.36 -2.79
CA PHE A 171 -10.73 5.08 -2.79
C PHE A 171 -12.22 5.22 -3.13
N ALA A 172 -12.92 6.18 -2.51
CA ALA A 172 -14.33 6.45 -2.79
C ALA A 172 -14.57 6.81 -4.27
N ALA A 173 -13.65 7.55 -4.89
CA ALA A 173 -13.72 7.86 -6.33
C ALA A 173 -13.60 6.60 -7.20
N LEU A 174 -12.68 5.67 -6.85
CA LEU A 174 -12.57 4.38 -7.52
C LEU A 174 -13.86 3.56 -7.38
N ARG A 175 -14.42 3.46 -6.16
CA ARG A 175 -15.71 2.80 -5.92
C ARG A 175 -16.80 3.37 -6.81
N ASP A 176 -16.96 4.68 -6.78
CA ASP A 176 -18.08 5.34 -7.45
C ASP A 176 -17.97 5.17 -8.96
N SER A 177 -16.74 5.06 -9.50
CA SER A 177 -16.49 4.73 -10.90
C SER A 177 -16.94 3.31 -11.30
N LEU A 178 -17.15 2.39 -10.35
CA LEU A 178 -17.55 1.00 -10.59
C LEU A 178 -19.02 0.72 -10.25
N ARG A 179 -19.73 1.68 -9.63
CA ARG A 179 -21.06 1.48 -9.03
C ARG A 179 -22.13 0.92 -9.99
N ASP A 180 -22.07 1.30 -11.25
CA ASP A 180 -23.08 0.92 -12.26
C ASP A 180 -22.73 -0.36 -13.04
N LEU A 181 -21.63 -1.03 -12.68
CA LEU A 181 -21.17 -2.26 -13.34
C LEU A 181 -21.43 -3.48 -12.45
N ALA A 182 -21.82 -4.60 -13.07
CA ALA A 182 -21.83 -5.86 -12.34
C ALA A 182 -20.38 -6.35 -12.14
N PRO A 183 -20.03 -7.01 -11.02
CA PRO A 183 -18.68 -7.53 -10.80
C PRO A 183 -18.13 -8.39 -11.95
N ALA A 184 -18.98 -9.19 -12.60
CA ALA A 184 -18.59 -10.00 -13.75
C ALA A 184 -18.12 -9.18 -14.98
N ASP A 185 -18.53 -7.91 -15.08
CA ASP A 185 -18.19 -7.04 -16.20
C ASP A 185 -16.78 -6.44 -16.08
N PHE A 186 -16.26 -6.33 -14.85
CA PHE A 186 -14.97 -5.68 -14.57
C PHE A 186 -13.94 -6.55 -13.84
N LEU A 187 -14.36 -7.59 -13.11
CA LEU A 187 -13.44 -8.52 -12.47
C LEU A 187 -12.93 -9.56 -13.46
N ARG A 188 -11.61 -9.71 -13.50
CA ARG A 188 -10.84 -10.57 -14.41
C ARG A 188 -10.09 -11.65 -13.67
N ALA A 189 -9.55 -11.33 -12.49
CA ALA A 189 -8.93 -12.30 -11.60
C ALA A 189 -9.56 -12.26 -10.22
N THR A 190 -10.00 -13.42 -9.76
CA THR A 190 -10.66 -13.58 -8.44
C THR A 190 -10.19 -14.82 -7.70
N ARG A 191 -9.58 -15.80 -8.39
CA ARG A 191 -9.12 -17.04 -7.78
C ARG A 191 -7.82 -16.82 -7.03
N ARG A 192 -7.69 -17.48 -5.89
CA ARG A 192 -6.44 -17.57 -5.11
C ARG A 192 -5.82 -18.95 -5.20
N GLU A 193 -6.65 -19.96 -5.38
CA GLU A 193 -6.25 -21.35 -5.44
C GLU A 193 -5.97 -21.78 -6.87
N ALA A 194 -4.81 -22.40 -7.03
CA ALA A 194 -4.39 -23.00 -8.28
C ALA A 194 -5.15 -24.31 -8.56
N SER A 195 -5.58 -24.48 -9.81
CA SER A 195 -6.28 -25.67 -10.28
C SER A 195 -5.33 -26.79 -10.71
N ASP A 196 -4.06 -26.45 -10.99
CA ASP A 196 -3.06 -27.41 -11.47
C ASP A 196 -1.64 -27.13 -10.93
N ALA A 197 -0.67 -27.93 -11.38
CA ALA A 197 0.73 -27.80 -10.97
C ALA A 197 1.44 -26.57 -11.58
N PHE A 198 0.99 -26.10 -12.75
CA PHE A 198 1.58 -24.93 -13.40
C PHE A 198 1.13 -23.64 -12.73
N GLU A 199 -0.16 -23.49 -12.44
CA GLU A 199 -0.71 -22.37 -11.66
C GLU A 199 -0.06 -22.28 -10.28
N ARG A 200 0.14 -23.41 -9.58
CA ARG A 200 0.87 -23.43 -8.29
C ARG A 200 2.30 -22.90 -8.42
N ARG A 201 3.00 -23.24 -9.52
CA ARG A 201 4.35 -22.74 -9.76
C ARG A 201 4.34 -21.24 -10.06
N LEU A 202 3.38 -20.73 -10.83
CA LEU A 202 3.24 -19.30 -11.09
C LEU A 202 3.00 -18.52 -9.79
N LEU A 203 2.09 -18.97 -8.93
CA LEU A 203 1.86 -18.36 -7.62
C LEU A 203 3.16 -18.33 -6.79
N HIS A 204 3.88 -19.45 -6.73
CA HIS A 204 5.15 -19.50 -6.01
C HIS A 204 6.20 -18.55 -6.57
N VAL A 205 6.35 -18.48 -7.89
CA VAL A 205 7.33 -17.59 -8.55
C VAL A 205 6.97 -16.12 -8.33
N SER A 206 5.69 -15.75 -8.47
CA SER A 206 5.19 -14.41 -8.16
C SER A 206 5.58 -14.00 -6.74
N ASP A 207 5.33 -14.87 -5.75
CA ASP A 207 5.65 -14.58 -4.36
C ASP A 207 7.16 -14.44 -4.09
N ARG A 208 7.98 -15.22 -4.81
CA ARG A 208 9.45 -15.10 -4.75
C ARG A 208 9.94 -13.78 -5.33
N TYR A 209 9.37 -13.31 -6.45
CA TYR A 209 9.70 -12.00 -6.99
C TYR A 209 9.27 -10.88 -6.04
N TYR A 210 8.09 -10.98 -5.43
CA TYR A 210 7.66 -10.04 -4.39
C TYR A 210 8.68 -9.98 -3.23
N GLY A 211 9.06 -11.13 -2.66
CA GLY A 211 10.09 -11.18 -1.63
C GLY A 211 11.46 -10.62 -2.08
N LEU A 212 11.80 -10.78 -3.37
CA LEU A 212 13.03 -10.21 -3.93
C LEU A 212 12.98 -8.69 -4.02
N VAL A 213 11.83 -8.11 -4.40
CA VAL A 213 11.60 -6.66 -4.38
C VAL A 213 11.78 -6.13 -2.96
N LEU A 214 11.18 -6.78 -1.95
CA LEU A 214 11.33 -6.35 -0.56
C LEU A 214 12.77 -6.40 -0.06
N ALA A 215 13.48 -7.49 -0.36
CA ALA A 215 14.89 -7.62 -0.02
C ALA A 215 15.74 -6.52 -0.70
N ALA A 216 15.48 -6.23 -1.98
CA ALA A 216 16.16 -5.19 -2.72
C ALA A 216 15.88 -3.78 -2.15
N LEU A 217 14.64 -3.51 -1.75
CA LEU A 217 14.25 -2.25 -1.13
C LEU A 217 14.89 -2.09 0.25
N GLN A 218 14.91 -3.15 1.07
CA GLN A 218 15.58 -3.15 2.37
C GLN A 218 17.05 -2.77 2.24
N GLU A 219 17.77 -3.39 1.31
CA GLU A 219 19.15 -3.05 1.01
C GLU A 219 19.25 -1.63 0.47
N ARG A 220 18.40 -1.23 -0.49
CA ARG A 220 18.41 0.12 -1.06
C ARG A 220 18.31 1.20 0.01
N PHE A 221 17.42 1.05 1.00
CA PHE A 221 17.27 2.03 2.08
C PHE A 221 18.42 1.98 3.10
N GLY A 222 19.07 0.82 3.27
CA GLY A 222 20.21 0.68 4.18
C GLY A 222 21.53 1.26 3.64
N GLN A 223 21.64 1.51 2.33
CA GLN A 223 22.89 1.97 1.71
C GLN A 223 22.94 3.50 1.54
N GLN A 224 23.99 4.11 2.09
CA GLN A 224 24.31 5.53 1.89
C GLN A 224 25.21 5.77 0.67
N ASP A 225 25.97 4.76 0.23
CA ASP A 225 26.80 4.87 -0.97
C ASP A 225 25.94 4.93 -2.24
N PHE A 226 26.15 5.97 -3.05
CA PHE A 226 25.35 6.23 -4.23
C PHE A 226 25.43 5.11 -5.28
N VAL A 227 26.59 4.49 -5.46
CA VAL A 227 26.80 3.45 -6.48
C VAL A 227 26.11 2.16 -6.03
N THR A 228 26.36 1.70 -4.81
CA THR A 228 25.73 0.50 -4.25
C THR A 228 24.21 0.67 -4.15
N ALA A 229 23.74 1.82 -3.67
CA ALA A 229 22.32 2.18 -3.69
C ALA A 229 21.73 2.15 -5.11
N GLY A 230 22.46 2.66 -6.10
CA GLY A 230 22.07 2.60 -7.50
C GLY A 230 21.89 1.17 -8.01
N SER A 231 22.81 0.26 -7.65
CA SER A 231 22.71 -1.16 -8.02
C SER A 231 21.48 -1.85 -7.43
N PHE A 232 21.18 -1.62 -6.15
CA PHE A 232 19.96 -2.19 -5.53
C PHE A 232 18.67 -1.58 -6.09
N ARG A 233 18.68 -0.31 -6.48
CA ARG A 233 17.56 0.28 -7.23
C ARG A 233 17.33 -0.44 -8.55
N SER A 234 18.37 -0.64 -9.37
CA SER A 234 18.23 -1.35 -10.63
C SER A 234 17.76 -2.78 -10.42
N PHE A 235 18.26 -3.44 -9.38
CA PHE A 235 17.83 -4.79 -9.01
C PHE A 235 16.36 -4.85 -8.60
N ALA A 236 15.90 -3.89 -7.79
CA ALA A 236 14.48 -3.77 -7.41
C ALA A 236 13.59 -3.57 -8.65
N VAL A 237 14.00 -2.70 -9.59
CA VAL A 237 13.27 -2.48 -10.85
C VAL A 237 13.17 -3.77 -11.66
N SER A 238 14.27 -4.49 -11.88
CA SER A 238 14.22 -5.76 -12.62
C SER A 238 13.40 -6.84 -11.91
N ALA A 239 13.37 -6.85 -10.58
CA ALA A 239 12.51 -7.74 -9.81
C ALA A 239 11.03 -7.37 -9.94
N MET A 240 10.70 -6.07 -10.00
CA MET A 240 9.34 -5.58 -10.27
C MET A 240 8.89 -5.93 -11.69
N GLU A 241 9.74 -5.76 -12.70
CA GLU A 241 9.43 -6.16 -14.08
C GLU A 241 9.11 -7.66 -14.17
N GLY A 242 9.93 -8.50 -13.52
CA GLY A 242 9.67 -9.95 -13.44
C GLY A 242 8.40 -10.29 -12.64
N LEU A 243 8.09 -9.55 -11.58
CA LEU A 243 6.85 -9.68 -10.83
C LEU A 243 5.64 -9.35 -11.71
N ASP A 244 5.69 -8.26 -12.46
CA ASP A 244 4.62 -7.80 -13.35
C ASP A 244 4.35 -8.82 -14.47
N GLU A 245 5.38 -9.37 -15.10
CA GLU A 245 5.24 -10.41 -16.12
C GLU A 245 4.53 -11.67 -15.58
N ILE A 246 4.93 -12.13 -14.39
CA ILE A 246 4.33 -13.32 -13.77
C ILE A 246 2.91 -13.02 -13.29
N ASN A 247 2.67 -11.83 -12.74
CA ASN A 247 1.34 -11.39 -12.32
C ASN A 247 0.39 -11.28 -13.51
N ARG A 248 0.86 -10.74 -14.64
CA ARG A 248 0.09 -10.74 -15.91
C ARG A 248 -0.32 -12.15 -16.31
N ALA A 249 0.60 -13.12 -16.25
CA ALA A 249 0.31 -14.52 -16.58
C ALA A 249 -0.67 -15.21 -15.60
N LEU A 250 -0.63 -14.82 -14.32
CA LEU A 250 -1.61 -15.23 -13.30
C LEU A 250 -3.00 -14.64 -13.59
N VAL A 251 -3.07 -13.34 -13.87
CA VAL A 251 -4.34 -12.65 -14.11
C VAL A 251 -5.01 -13.13 -15.39
N GLN A 252 -4.26 -13.42 -16.46
CA GLN A 252 -4.80 -14.07 -17.68
C GLN A 252 -5.47 -15.43 -17.39
N ARG A 253 -5.08 -16.09 -16.30
CA ARG A 253 -5.68 -17.34 -15.83
C ARG A 253 -6.79 -17.10 -14.81
N GLY A 254 -7.06 -15.85 -14.43
CA GLY A 254 -8.04 -15.49 -13.42
C GLY A 254 -7.54 -15.66 -11.99
N LEU A 255 -6.21 -15.75 -11.78
CA LEU A 255 -5.57 -15.84 -10.46
C LEU A 255 -5.06 -14.48 -9.99
N LEU A 256 -5.21 -14.21 -8.70
CA LEU A 256 -4.59 -13.05 -8.06
C LEU A 256 -3.21 -13.41 -7.51
N PRO A 257 -2.22 -12.49 -7.61
CA PRO A 257 -0.92 -12.69 -7.00
C PRO A 257 -1.03 -12.86 -5.48
N PRO A 258 -0.21 -13.74 -4.87
CA PRO A 258 -0.35 -14.08 -3.46
C PRO A 258 0.15 -12.98 -2.52
N PHE A 259 1.27 -12.33 -2.83
CA PHE A 259 1.93 -11.35 -1.96
C PHE A 259 2.02 -11.85 -0.49
N THR A 260 2.49 -13.06 -0.25
CA THR A 260 2.51 -13.68 1.08
C THR A 260 3.86 -13.59 1.81
N ILE A 261 4.97 -13.46 1.08
CA ILE A 261 6.30 -13.27 1.70
C ILE A 261 6.46 -11.80 2.09
N ALA A 262 6.30 -11.50 3.38
CA ALA A 262 6.58 -10.19 3.98
C ALA A 262 7.48 -10.34 5.22
#